data_AF-A0A0U5C4A2-F1
#
_entry.id   AF-A0A0U5C4A2-F1
#
_cell.length_a   1.000
_cell.length_b   1.000
_cell.length_c   1.000
_cell.angle_alpha   90.00
_cell.angle_beta   90.00
_cell.angle_gamma   90.00
#
_symmetry.space_group_name_H-M   'P 1'
#
loop_
_entity.id
_entity.type
_entity.pdbx_description
1 polymer ?
#
loop_
_entity_poly.entity_id
_entity_poly.type
_entity_poly.pdbx_seq_one_letter_code
_entity_poly.pdbx_strand_id
1 'polypeptide(L)'
;MRNKRQLSLIDVSMRFIKPYQLRSLRCFSRKSVARNGRALTHPDAFLLEYSSCTRRLGYREPPPSAPGPQPLPPPLSKLSTARYSTASTPSPGISPKGQGQSSGMSQYVPPQTGIIAFLPPSWVPYAELVRLDKPAGTYYLFFPCVFSTLLAATMDPSVSFLHVLSTTGLFMAGALIMRGAGCAINDLWDRNLDPHVQRTKFRPIARGAISPRKAVIFTGTQLLAGLGILLQFPYQCLWYGIPSLLLVATYPLAKRVTYYPQAVLGLTFSWGAIMGFPALGIDLISNPDALKAAAALYSSCVSWTVLYDMIYAHMDIKDDVAAGIKSIALRHEHNTKAVLSGLAVAQVGLLAAAGVAVGAGPVFFIGTCGSAALTLGVMIQRVQLKSTQSCWWWFKNGCLLTGGGISLGMLLEYLAQAFGVYDKSEVDSRN
;
A
#
# COMPACT_ATOMS: atom_id res chain seq x y z
N MET A 1 -43.34 17.00 16.63
CA MET A 1 -42.06 16.28 16.88
C MET A 1 -41.40 15.81 15.58
N ARG A 2 -40.97 16.76 14.74
CA ARG A 2 -40.20 16.55 13.50
C ARG A 2 -39.34 17.80 13.32
N ASN A 3 -38.09 17.78 13.80
CA ASN A 3 -36.97 18.69 13.44
C ASN A 3 -35.84 18.68 14.50
N LYS A 4 -35.32 17.51 14.86
CA LYS A 4 -34.03 17.40 15.58
C LYS A 4 -33.03 16.40 14.96
N ARG A 5 -33.32 15.80 13.80
CA ARG A 5 -32.44 14.82 13.13
C ARG A 5 -31.73 15.30 11.86
N GLN A 6 -31.86 16.57 11.46
CA GLN A 6 -31.10 17.12 10.31
C GLN A 6 -29.88 17.99 10.68
N LEU A 7 -29.66 18.30 11.95
CA LEU A 7 -28.53 19.14 12.37
C LEU A 7 -27.24 18.38 12.72
N SER A 8 -27.23 17.04 12.72
CA SER A 8 -26.00 16.27 13.00
C SER A 8 -25.20 15.86 11.75
N LEU A 9 -25.68 16.19 10.55
CA LEU A 9 -25.02 15.84 9.27
C LEU A 9 -24.20 16.98 8.66
N ILE A 10 -24.33 18.21 9.18
CA ILE A 10 -23.56 19.37 8.72
C ILE A 10 -22.27 19.57 9.54
N ASP A 11 -22.20 19.03 10.77
CA ASP A 11 -21.04 19.18 11.65
C ASP A 11 -19.84 18.27 11.30
N VAL A 12 -20.05 17.26 10.45
CA VAL A 12 -18.98 16.35 10.00
C VAL A 12 -18.23 16.90 8.77
N SER A 13 -18.79 17.90 8.08
CA SER A 13 -18.16 18.53 6.90
C SER A 13 -17.29 19.75 7.22
N MET A 14 -17.16 20.18 8.47
CA MET A 14 -16.41 21.39 8.85
C MET A 14 -14.98 21.17 9.39
N ARG A 15 -14.45 19.94 9.38
CA ARG A 15 -13.08 19.67 9.88
C ARG A 15 -11.96 19.81 8.84
N PHE A 16 -12.25 20.34 7.65
CA PHE A 16 -11.26 20.52 6.56
C PHE A 16 -11.20 21.97 6.05
N ILE A 17 -11.11 22.92 6.97
CA ILE A 17 -10.97 24.33 6.64
C ILE A 17 -9.77 24.88 7.42
N LYS A 18 -8.77 25.44 6.73
CA LYS A 18 -7.60 26.06 7.36
C LYS A 18 -8.06 27.15 8.37
N PRO A 19 -7.35 27.40 9.49
CA PRO A 19 -7.82 28.27 10.59
C PRO A 19 -8.31 29.66 10.18
N TYR A 20 -7.76 30.24 9.10
CA TYR A 20 -8.16 31.56 8.58
C TYR A 20 -9.55 31.55 7.92
N GLN A 21 -9.93 30.46 7.24
CA GLN A 21 -11.23 30.34 6.58
C GLN A 21 -12.37 30.10 7.58
N LEU A 22 -12.10 29.40 8.69
CA LEU A 22 -13.04 29.22 9.80
C LEU A 22 -13.43 30.53 10.48
N ARG A 23 -12.49 31.48 10.62
CA ARG A 23 -12.77 32.81 11.20
C ARG A 23 -13.60 33.68 10.26
N SER A 24 -13.33 33.63 8.95
CA SER A 24 -14.12 34.37 7.94
C SER A 24 -15.56 33.82 7.83
N LEU A 25 -15.74 32.50 7.85
CA LEU A 25 -17.07 31.86 7.84
C LEU A 25 -17.88 32.12 9.11
N ARG A 26 -17.24 32.19 10.29
CA ARG A 26 -17.93 32.58 11.54
C ARG A 26 -18.34 34.06 11.54
N CYS A 27 -17.51 34.94 10.96
CA CYS A 27 -17.85 36.36 10.72
C CYS A 27 -19.09 36.49 9.81
N PHE A 28 -19.12 35.72 8.72
CA PHE A 28 -20.24 35.67 7.78
C PHE A 28 -21.52 35.10 8.40
N SER A 29 -21.42 33.97 9.11
CA SER A 29 -22.56 33.32 9.77
C SER A 29 -23.23 34.23 10.81
N ARG A 30 -22.45 34.96 11.64
CA ARG A 30 -23.00 35.91 12.61
C ARG A 30 -23.75 37.08 11.97
N LYS A 31 -23.30 37.57 10.81
CA LYS A 31 -23.98 38.64 10.06
C LYS A 31 -25.26 38.16 9.36
N SER A 32 -25.25 36.95 8.82
CA SER A 32 -26.42 36.34 8.18
C SER A 32 -27.55 36.08 9.19
N VAL A 33 -27.21 35.65 10.41
CA VAL A 33 -28.19 35.44 11.50
C VAL A 33 -28.78 36.77 12.03
N ALA A 34 -28.01 37.86 12.00
CA ALA A 34 -28.48 39.17 12.45
C ALA A 34 -29.46 39.87 11.48
N ARG A 35 -29.57 39.41 10.23
CA ARG A 35 -30.51 39.93 9.22
C ARG A 35 -31.64 38.93 8.95
N ASN A 36 -32.56 38.77 9.90
CA ASN A 36 -33.88 38.12 9.76
C ASN A 36 -34.06 37.16 8.57
N GLY A 37 -33.33 36.04 8.58
CA GLY A 37 -33.69 34.81 7.88
C GLY A 37 -33.89 34.84 6.36
N ARG A 38 -33.46 35.86 5.62
CA ARG A 38 -33.47 35.80 4.14
C ARG A 38 -32.23 35.06 3.65
N ALA A 39 -32.41 33.82 3.20
CA ALA A 39 -31.36 33.07 2.52
C ALA A 39 -30.89 33.85 1.28
N LEU A 40 -29.59 34.10 1.18
CA LEU A 40 -28.96 34.64 -0.03
C LEU A 40 -29.03 33.55 -1.11
N THR A 41 -29.94 33.71 -2.07
CA THR A 41 -30.20 32.72 -3.13
C THR A 41 -29.28 32.86 -4.35
N HIS A 42 -28.36 33.84 -4.36
CA HIS A 42 -27.44 34.09 -5.49
C HIS A 42 -25.95 33.91 -5.10
N PRO A 43 -25.15 33.15 -5.89
CA PRO A 43 -23.73 32.88 -5.62
C PRO A 43 -22.85 34.13 -5.52
N ASP A 44 -23.16 35.18 -6.30
CA ASP A 44 -22.33 36.38 -6.37
C ASP A 44 -22.45 37.25 -5.12
N ALA A 45 -23.63 37.27 -4.49
CA ALA A 45 -23.85 37.98 -3.23
C ALA A 45 -23.09 37.32 -2.06
N PHE A 46 -22.97 35.99 -2.09
CA PHE A 46 -22.17 35.22 -1.12
C PHE A 46 -20.68 35.56 -1.23
N LEU A 47 -20.13 35.62 -2.45
CA LEU A 47 -18.73 35.93 -2.69
C LEU A 47 -18.36 37.36 -2.28
N LEU A 48 -19.24 38.33 -2.52
CA LEU A 48 -19.04 39.73 -2.14
C LEU A 48 -19.02 39.93 -0.61
N GLU A 49 -19.96 39.33 0.13
CA GLU A 49 -19.97 39.43 1.60
C GLU A 49 -18.84 38.63 2.26
N TYR A 50 -18.47 37.47 1.70
CA TYR A 50 -17.31 36.70 2.14
C TYR A 50 -16.00 37.49 1.93
N SER A 51 -15.82 38.12 0.77
CA SER A 51 -14.66 38.99 0.48
C SER A 51 -14.59 40.20 1.43
N SER A 52 -15.74 40.76 1.84
CA SER A 52 -15.81 41.86 2.80
C SER A 52 -15.39 41.45 4.23
N CYS A 53 -15.82 40.29 4.73
CA CYS A 53 -15.39 39.77 6.05
C CYS A 53 -13.89 39.42 6.06
N THR A 54 -13.37 38.89 4.94
CA THR A 54 -11.96 38.50 4.82
C THR A 54 -11.02 39.71 4.84
N ARG A 55 -11.42 40.81 4.18
CA ARG A 55 -10.70 42.11 4.21
C ARG A 55 -10.68 42.77 5.59
N ARG A 56 -11.77 42.72 6.36
CA ARG A 56 -11.82 43.28 7.73
C ARG A 56 -10.97 42.52 8.74
N LEU A 57 -10.70 41.24 8.50
CA LEU A 57 -9.86 40.40 9.35
C LEU A 57 -8.35 40.52 9.05
N GLY A 58 -7.94 41.43 8.16
CA GLY A 58 -6.54 41.76 7.91
C GLY A 58 -5.79 40.75 7.00
N TYR A 59 -6.50 39.84 6.33
CA TYR A 59 -5.89 38.90 5.40
C TYR A 59 -5.78 39.54 4.00
N ARG A 60 -4.54 39.80 3.53
CA ARG A 60 -4.28 40.18 2.13
C ARG A 60 -4.40 38.95 1.24
N GLU A 61 -5.11 39.08 0.12
CA GLU A 61 -5.03 38.10 -0.98
C GLU A 61 -3.61 38.08 -1.56
N PRO A 62 -3.09 36.93 -2.00
CA PRO A 62 -1.89 36.89 -2.82
C PRO A 62 -2.17 37.62 -4.16
N PRO A 63 -1.19 38.32 -4.74
CA PRO A 63 -1.39 39.01 -6.01
C PRO A 63 -1.76 38.00 -7.12
N PRO A 64 -2.60 38.40 -8.09
CA PRO A 64 -2.91 37.55 -9.22
C PRO A 64 -1.64 37.25 -10.02
N SER A 65 -1.38 35.97 -10.28
CA SER A 65 -0.39 35.52 -11.24
C SER A 65 -0.73 36.04 -12.65
N ALA A 66 0.30 36.49 -13.37
CA ALA A 66 0.22 37.14 -14.68
C ALA A 66 -0.65 36.41 -15.73
N PRO A 67 -1.26 37.14 -16.68
CA PRO A 67 -2.01 36.54 -17.78
C PRO A 67 -1.11 35.65 -18.65
N GLY A 68 -1.56 34.43 -18.94
CA GLY A 68 -0.90 33.51 -19.84
C GLY A 68 -0.84 34.05 -21.28
N PRO A 69 0.08 33.54 -22.12
CA PRO A 69 0.25 34.02 -23.48
C PRO A 69 -1.00 33.75 -24.35
N GLN A 70 -1.40 34.76 -25.11
CA GLN A 70 -2.49 34.74 -26.09
C GLN A 70 -2.27 33.64 -27.17
N PRO A 71 -3.34 33.03 -27.71
CA PRO A 71 -3.21 32.07 -28.80
C PRO A 71 -2.76 32.75 -30.10
N LEU A 72 -1.74 32.18 -30.75
CA LEU A 72 -1.23 32.61 -32.05
C LEU A 72 -2.28 32.39 -33.17
N PRO A 73 -2.40 33.31 -34.15
CA PRO A 73 -3.23 33.10 -35.33
C PRO A 73 -2.58 32.08 -36.28
N PRO A 74 -3.37 31.34 -37.09
CA PRO A 74 -2.82 30.34 -38.02
C PRO A 74 -2.20 31.05 -39.25
N PRO A 75 -1.01 30.64 -39.73
CA PRO A 75 -0.51 31.13 -41.01
C PRO A 75 -0.96 30.24 -42.16
N LEU A 76 -1.40 30.93 -43.20
CA LEU A 76 -1.77 30.47 -44.53
C LEU A 76 -0.61 29.77 -45.25
N SER A 77 -0.97 28.72 -45.98
CA SER A 77 -0.19 28.08 -47.04
C SER A 77 0.28 29.09 -48.11
N LYS A 78 1.54 29.00 -48.52
CA LYS A 78 1.99 29.16 -49.92
C LYS A 78 3.44 28.70 -50.10
N LEU A 79 3.67 28.01 -51.21
CA LEU A 79 4.95 27.52 -51.73
C LEU A 79 5.97 28.64 -51.91
N SER A 80 7.25 28.34 -51.73
CA SER A 80 8.26 28.53 -52.79
C SER A 80 9.64 27.97 -52.38
N THR A 81 10.27 27.33 -53.36
CA THR A 81 11.60 26.74 -53.45
C THR A 81 12.76 27.76 -53.37
N ALA A 82 13.90 27.38 -52.76
CA ALA A 82 15.26 27.65 -53.30
C ALA A 82 16.36 26.95 -52.48
N ARG A 83 17.41 26.51 -53.19
CA ARG A 83 18.64 25.82 -52.74
C ARG A 83 19.78 26.80 -52.42
N TYR A 84 20.91 26.20 -51.99
CA TYR A 84 22.31 26.67 -51.83
C TYR A 84 22.69 27.09 -50.41
N SER A 85 23.47 26.30 -49.65
CA SER A 85 24.91 25.92 -49.76
C SER A 85 25.86 27.06 -49.42
N THR A 86 26.55 26.96 -48.27
CA THR A 86 28.04 26.93 -48.13
C THR A 86 28.47 27.07 -46.67
N ALA A 87 29.55 26.36 -46.33
CA ALA A 87 30.23 26.33 -45.04
C ALA A 87 31.16 27.53 -44.81
N SER A 88 31.37 27.92 -43.54
CA SER A 88 32.64 28.50 -43.04
C SER A 88 32.62 28.70 -41.51
N THR A 89 33.60 28.12 -40.84
CA THR A 89 34.15 28.46 -39.50
C THR A 89 35.57 29.05 -39.74
N PRO A 90 36.35 29.61 -38.76
CA PRO A 90 36.09 29.87 -37.33
C PRO A 90 36.65 31.21 -36.74
N SER A 91 36.49 31.35 -35.41
CA SER A 91 37.37 32.04 -34.41
C SER A 91 36.86 33.38 -33.79
N PRO A 92 37.41 33.85 -32.65
CA PRO A 92 36.89 33.54 -31.30
C PRO A 92 36.59 34.82 -30.47
N GLY A 93 35.61 34.75 -29.55
CA GLY A 93 35.23 35.89 -28.70
C GLY A 93 34.82 35.46 -27.30
N ILE A 94 35.43 36.10 -26.32
CA ILE A 94 35.46 35.78 -24.89
C ILE A 94 34.11 36.04 -24.19
N SER A 95 33.78 35.15 -23.24
CA SER A 95 32.64 35.08 -22.30
C SER A 95 32.15 36.41 -21.68
N PRO A 96 30.89 36.43 -21.15
CA PRO A 96 30.76 36.15 -19.72
C PRO A 96 29.58 35.25 -19.31
N LYS A 97 29.86 34.53 -18.23
CA LYS A 97 28.99 33.78 -17.33
C LYS A 97 27.53 34.27 -17.27
N GLY A 98 26.63 33.35 -17.59
CA GLY A 98 25.23 33.37 -17.19
C GLY A 98 24.71 31.94 -17.18
N GLN A 99 25.18 31.12 -16.22
CA GLN A 99 24.56 29.84 -15.94
C GLN A 99 23.16 30.10 -15.36
N GLY A 100 22.20 30.33 -16.25
CA GLY A 100 20.81 29.98 -15.98
C GLY A 100 20.78 28.48 -15.82
N GLN A 101 20.89 28.00 -14.57
CA GLN A 101 20.48 26.66 -14.22
C GLN A 101 18.99 26.55 -14.55
N SER A 102 18.67 26.13 -15.77
CA SER A 102 17.39 25.49 -16.04
C SER A 102 17.34 24.29 -15.10
N SER A 103 16.52 24.38 -14.06
CA SER A 103 16.19 23.24 -13.23
C SER A 103 15.70 22.14 -14.17
N GLY A 104 16.51 21.11 -14.37
CA GLY A 104 16.18 20.02 -15.29
C GLY A 104 14.84 19.45 -14.87
N MET A 105 13.81 19.63 -15.71
CA MET A 105 12.54 18.96 -15.51
C MET A 105 12.85 17.47 -15.42
N SER A 106 12.61 16.87 -14.27
CA SER A 106 12.81 15.44 -14.08
C SER A 106 11.98 14.71 -15.14
N GLN A 107 12.65 14.12 -16.12
CA GLN A 107 11.99 13.42 -17.22
C GLN A 107 11.67 12.00 -16.77
N TYR A 108 10.48 11.51 -17.14
CA TYR A 108 10.15 10.10 -16.95
C TYR A 108 11.04 9.23 -17.84
N VAL A 109 11.64 8.20 -17.26
CA VAL A 109 12.40 7.17 -17.97
C VAL A 109 11.72 5.82 -17.70
N PRO A 110 11.32 5.08 -18.74
CA PRO A 110 10.72 3.77 -18.56
C PRO A 110 11.72 2.77 -17.97
N PRO A 111 11.24 1.72 -17.26
CA PRO A 111 12.12 0.69 -16.70
C PRO A 111 12.94 0.03 -17.80
N GLN A 112 14.27 0.09 -17.68
CA GLN A 112 15.21 -0.49 -18.67
C GLN A 112 15.63 -1.93 -18.32
N THR A 113 15.26 -2.42 -17.14
CA THR A 113 15.65 -3.74 -16.65
C THR A 113 14.43 -4.52 -16.13
N GLY A 114 14.58 -5.85 -16.06
CA GLY A 114 13.53 -6.75 -15.59
C GLY A 114 12.46 -7.06 -16.65
N ILE A 115 11.40 -7.75 -16.22
CA ILE A 115 10.35 -8.28 -17.10
C ILE A 115 9.67 -7.17 -17.92
N ILE A 116 9.51 -5.98 -17.33
CA ILE A 116 8.83 -4.85 -17.97
C ILE A 116 9.58 -4.33 -19.19
N ALA A 117 10.91 -4.43 -19.22
CA ALA A 117 11.72 -3.96 -20.35
C ALA A 117 11.44 -4.76 -21.65
N PHE A 118 10.93 -5.98 -21.52
CA PHE A 118 10.56 -6.85 -22.64
C PHE A 118 9.10 -6.71 -23.07
N LEU A 119 8.29 -5.93 -22.34
CA LEU A 119 6.87 -5.75 -22.68
C LEU A 119 6.71 -4.76 -23.83
N PRO A 120 5.63 -4.91 -24.64
CA PRO A 120 5.26 -3.89 -25.61
C PRO A 120 5.14 -2.50 -24.95
N PRO A 121 5.57 -1.41 -25.60
CA PRO A 121 5.51 -0.06 -25.01
C PRO A 121 4.12 0.37 -24.52
N SER A 122 3.06 -0.15 -25.15
CA SER A 122 1.67 0.10 -24.76
C SER A 122 1.25 -0.60 -23.45
N TRP A 123 1.96 -1.65 -23.05
CA TRP A 123 1.68 -2.44 -21.84
C TRP A 123 2.49 -1.95 -20.63
N VAL A 124 3.64 -1.31 -20.86
CA VAL A 124 4.52 -0.79 -19.80
C VAL A 124 3.77 0.05 -18.76
N PRO A 125 2.90 1.03 -19.13
CA PRO A 125 2.15 1.79 -18.13
C PRO A 125 1.24 0.93 -17.26
N TYR A 126 0.63 -0.12 -17.80
CA TYR A 126 -0.23 -1.02 -17.03
C TYR A 126 0.60 -1.92 -16.10
N ALA A 127 1.77 -2.38 -16.56
CA ALA A 127 2.70 -3.15 -15.75
C ALA A 127 3.24 -2.33 -14.56
N GLU A 128 3.56 -1.06 -14.78
CA GLU A 128 3.92 -0.13 -13.71
C GLU A 128 2.74 0.18 -12.77
N LEU A 129 1.51 0.25 -13.31
CA LEU A 129 0.31 0.51 -12.51
C LEU A 129 0.11 -0.61 -11.48
N VAL A 130 0.34 -1.86 -11.86
CA VAL A 130 0.24 -3.03 -10.97
C VAL A 130 1.53 -3.31 -10.18
N ARG A 131 2.54 -2.45 -10.32
CA ARG A 131 3.85 -2.56 -9.64
C ARG A 131 4.63 -3.84 -9.97
N LEU A 132 4.56 -4.31 -11.22
CA LEU A 132 5.40 -5.42 -11.69
C LEU A 132 6.91 -5.11 -11.61
N ASP A 133 7.29 -3.82 -11.58
CA ASP A 133 8.68 -3.35 -11.37
C ASP A 133 9.13 -3.53 -9.92
N LYS A 134 8.18 -3.59 -8.97
CA LYS A 134 8.40 -3.59 -7.52
C LYS A 134 7.57 -4.71 -6.84
N PRO A 135 7.91 -5.98 -7.05
CA PRO A 135 7.09 -7.13 -6.64
C PRO A 135 7.04 -7.39 -5.13
N ALA A 136 7.80 -6.65 -4.31
CA ALA A 136 7.86 -6.85 -2.86
C ALA A 136 6.46 -6.84 -2.21
N GLY A 137 5.57 -5.95 -2.65
CA GLY A 137 4.19 -5.91 -2.14
C GLY A 137 3.36 -7.15 -2.49
N THR A 138 3.63 -7.80 -3.62
CA THR A 138 2.99 -9.07 -4.00
C THR A 138 3.46 -10.19 -3.07
N TYR A 139 4.76 -10.27 -2.80
CA TYR A 139 5.31 -11.28 -1.89
C TYR A 139 4.78 -11.10 -0.47
N TYR A 140 4.67 -9.88 0.02
CA TYR A 140 4.08 -9.62 1.34
C TYR A 140 2.61 -10.03 1.44
N LEU A 141 1.83 -9.88 0.37
CA LEU A 141 0.44 -10.35 0.32
C LEU A 141 0.36 -11.88 0.19
N PHE A 142 1.35 -12.49 -0.45
CA PHE A 142 1.41 -13.92 -0.74
C PHE A 142 1.88 -14.77 0.45
N PHE A 143 2.92 -14.36 1.17
CA PHE A 143 3.50 -15.17 2.25
C PHE A 143 2.51 -15.62 3.32
N PRO A 144 1.57 -14.78 3.82
CA PRO A 144 0.53 -15.23 4.73
C PRO A 144 -0.30 -16.40 4.18
N CYS A 145 -0.57 -16.44 2.87
CA CYS A 145 -1.27 -17.55 2.22
C CYS A 145 -0.44 -18.83 2.22
N VAL A 146 0.87 -18.72 1.98
CA VAL A 146 1.80 -19.87 2.05
C VAL A 146 1.83 -20.43 3.46
N PHE A 147 1.97 -19.55 4.46
CA PHE A 147 2.07 -19.97 5.85
C PHE A 147 0.83 -20.73 6.31
N SER A 148 -0.36 -20.20 5.98
CA SER A 148 -1.61 -20.86 6.37
C SER A 148 -1.83 -22.16 5.61
N THR A 149 -1.46 -22.23 4.33
CA THR A 149 -1.58 -23.47 3.53
C THR A 149 -0.67 -24.56 4.09
N LEU A 150 0.59 -24.24 4.40
CA LEU A 150 1.54 -25.23 4.95
C LEU A 150 1.17 -25.65 6.38
N LEU A 151 0.73 -24.70 7.23
CA LEU A 151 0.29 -25.01 8.58
C LEU A 151 -1.02 -25.81 8.61
N ALA A 152 -1.94 -25.54 7.68
CA ALA A 152 -3.15 -26.34 7.52
C ALA A 152 -2.82 -27.75 7.02
N ALA A 153 -1.87 -27.90 6.09
CA ALA A 153 -1.45 -29.19 5.55
C ALA A 153 -0.86 -30.13 6.62
N THR A 154 -0.26 -29.61 7.69
CA THR A 154 0.21 -30.45 8.82
C THR A 154 -0.93 -31.01 9.67
N MET A 155 -2.15 -30.50 9.53
CA MET A 155 -3.30 -30.98 10.32
C MET A 155 -3.99 -32.20 9.70
N ASP A 156 -3.74 -32.47 8.42
CA ASP A 156 -4.34 -33.58 7.69
C ASP A 156 -3.28 -34.29 6.83
N PRO A 157 -2.79 -35.46 7.28
CA PRO A 157 -1.80 -36.25 6.55
C PRO A 157 -2.25 -36.70 5.15
N SER A 158 -3.55 -36.67 4.84
CA SER A 158 -4.07 -37.03 3.52
C SER A 158 -3.83 -35.94 2.46
N VAL A 159 -3.48 -34.72 2.87
CA VAL A 159 -3.20 -33.61 1.95
C VAL A 159 -1.88 -33.88 1.22
N SER A 160 -2.00 -34.19 -0.07
CA SER A 160 -0.84 -34.42 -0.94
C SER A 160 -0.03 -33.15 -1.20
N PHE A 161 1.28 -33.32 -1.45
CA PHE A 161 2.18 -32.21 -1.80
C PHE A 161 1.71 -31.46 -3.06
N LEU A 162 1.11 -32.17 -4.02
CA LEU A 162 0.58 -31.55 -5.23
C LEU A 162 -0.60 -30.61 -4.92
N HIS A 163 -1.46 -30.98 -3.96
CA HIS A 163 -2.57 -30.12 -3.53
C HIS A 163 -2.05 -28.87 -2.81
N VAL A 164 -1.04 -29.01 -1.94
CA VAL A 164 -0.35 -27.86 -1.32
C VAL A 164 0.24 -26.92 -2.39
N LEU A 165 0.92 -27.50 -3.38
CA LEU A 165 1.56 -26.75 -4.46
C LEU A 165 0.53 -26.03 -5.35
N SER A 166 -0.56 -26.69 -5.74
CA SER A 166 -1.62 -26.09 -6.55
C SER A 166 -2.33 -24.96 -5.81
N THR A 167 -2.68 -25.16 -4.54
CA THR A 167 -3.31 -24.15 -3.67
C THR A 167 -2.40 -22.95 -3.49
N THR A 168 -1.11 -23.18 -3.24
CA THR A 168 -0.11 -22.12 -3.14
C THR A 168 0.06 -21.37 -4.48
N GLY A 169 0.04 -22.07 -5.61
CA GLY A 169 0.09 -21.46 -6.95
C GLY A 169 -1.10 -20.54 -7.23
N LEU A 170 -2.31 -20.97 -6.87
CA LEU A 170 -3.52 -20.15 -6.97
C LEU A 170 -3.42 -18.90 -6.08
N PHE A 171 -2.92 -19.04 -4.85
CA PHE A 171 -2.69 -17.88 -3.98
C PHE A 171 -1.63 -16.92 -4.52
N MET A 172 -0.57 -17.40 -5.16
CA MET A 172 0.42 -16.52 -5.80
C MET A 172 -0.19 -15.72 -6.95
N ALA A 173 -0.94 -16.40 -7.82
CA ALA A 173 -1.65 -15.74 -8.92
C ALA A 173 -2.67 -14.72 -8.39
N GLY A 174 -3.43 -15.09 -7.35
CA GLY A 174 -4.37 -14.21 -6.67
C GLY A 174 -3.68 -13.01 -6.04
N ALA A 175 -2.58 -13.20 -5.32
CA ALA A 175 -1.81 -12.13 -4.70
C ALA A 175 -1.25 -11.15 -5.74
N LEU A 176 -0.73 -11.66 -6.87
CA LEU A 176 -0.24 -10.81 -7.96
C LEU A 176 -1.34 -9.92 -8.52
N ILE A 177 -2.50 -10.50 -8.83
CA ILE A 177 -3.64 -9.77 -9.42
C ILE A 177 -4.25 -8.79 -8.40
N MET A 178 -4.49 -9.24 -7.17
CA MET A 178 -5.15 -8.41 -6.15
C MET A 178 -4.24 -7.30 -5.63
N ARG A 179 -2.92 -7.53 -5.56
CA ARG A 179 -1.97 -6.45 -5.29
C ARG A 179 -2.01 -5.40 -6.40
N GLY A 180 -2.03 -5.85 -7.66
CA GLY A 180 -2.18 -4.97 -8.82
C GLY A 180 -3.44 -4.12 -8.77
N ALA A 181 -4.58 -4.75 -8.48
CA ALA A 181 -5.87 -4.06 -8.33
C ALA A 181 -5.83 -3.02 -7.21
N GLY A 182 -5.28 -3.39 -6.04
CA GLY A 182 -5.11 -2.47 -4.91
C GLY A 182 -4.22 -1.27 -5.25
N CYS A 183 -3.12 -1.48 -5.98
CA CYS A 183 -2.26 -0.39 -6.47
C CYS A 183 -2.99 0.53 -7.45
N ALA A 184 -3.78 -0.03 -8.38
CA ALA A 184 -4.56 0.75 -9.32
C ALA A 184 -5.67 1.57 -8.64
N ILE A 185 -6.35 1.01 -7.64
CA ILE A 185 -7.35 1.72 -6.81
C ILE A 185 -6.70 2.88 -6.05
N ASN A 186 -5.54 2.64 -5.43
CA ASN A 186 -4.80 3.68 -4.72
C ASN A 186 -4.40 4.83 -5.66
N ASP A 187 -3.82 4.53 -6.82
CA ASP A 187 -3.43 5.55 -7.81
C ASP A 187 -4.65 6.30 -8.37
N LEU A 188 -5.82 5.65 -8.49
CA LEU A 188 -7.08 6.30 -8.88
C LEU A 188 -7.57 7.30 -7.84
N TRP A 189 -7.46 6.96 -6.55
CA TRP A 189 -7.85 7.84 -5.44
C TRP A 189 -6.89 9.01 -5.27
N ASP A 190 -5.60 8.76 -5.47
CA ASP A 190 -4.53 9.74 -5.28
C ASP A 190 -4.21 10.53 -6.56
N ARG A 191 -4.96 10.34 -7.65
CA ARG A 191 -4.68 10.93 -8.99
C ARG A 191 -4.49 12.46 -9.02
N ASN A 192 -5.10 13.18 -8.09
CA ASN A 192 -4.97 14.65 -7.99
C ASN A 192 -3.81 15.06 -7.08
N LEU A 193 -3.35 14.17 -6.20
CA LEU A 193 -2.29 14.41 -5.22
C LEU A 193 -0.94 13.97 -5.79
N ASP A 194 -0.88 12.78 -6.40
CA ASP A 194 0.34 12.15 -6.91
C ASP A 194 1.15 13.03 -7.88
N PRO A 195 0.56 13.84 -8.79
CA PRO A 195 1.34 14.75 -9.64
C PRO A 195 2.18 15.77 -8.87
N HIS A 196 1.81 16.07 -7.63
CA HIS A 196 2.47 17.08 -6.79
C HIS A 196 3.49 16.49 -5.81
N VAL A 197 3.69 15.17 -5.81
CA VAL A 197 4.58 14.46 -4.87
C VAL A 197 5.76 13.86 -5.62
N GLN A 198 7.00 14.19 -5.20
CA GLN A 198 8.23 13.81 -5.92
C GLN A 198 8.34 12.31 -6.20
N ARG A 199 7.95 11.47 -5.24
CA ARG A 199 8.01 10.01 -5.34
C ARG A 199 6.96 9.42 -6.29
N THR A 200 5.82 10.09 -6.47
CA THR A 200 4.64 9.50 -7.12
C THR A 200 4.19 10.22 -8.38
N LYS A 201 4.79 11.38 -8.71
CA LYS A 201 4.53 12.16 -9.93
C LYS A 201 4.67 11.38 -11.23
N PHE A 202 5.51 10.33 -11.24
CA PHE A 202 5.73 9.48 -12.41
C PHE A 202 4.84 8.24 -12.48
N ARG A 203 3.89 8.08 -11.56
CA ARG A 203 2.92 6.98 -11.66
C ARG A 203 2.10 7.10 -12.95
N PRO A 204 1.67 5.98 -13.56
CA PRO A 204 1.02 6.00 -14.87
C PRO A 204 -0.21 6.90 -14.97
N ILE A 205 -1.05 6.93 -13.94
CA ILE A 205 -2.24 7.81 -13.90
C ILE A 205 -1.82 9.27 -13.69
N ALA A 206 -0.88 9.53 -12.78
CA ALA A 206 -0.41 10.87 -12.43
C ALA A 206 0.28 11.58 -13.60
N ARG A 207 1.10 10.86 -14.38
CA ARG A 207 1.78 11.39 -15.57
C ARG A 207 0.92 11.40 -16.84
N GLY A 208 -0.34 10.96 -16.75
CA GLY A 208 -1.26 10.90 -17.89
C GLY A 208 -1.04 9.74 -18.88
N ALA A 209 -0.18 8.77 -18.57
CA ALA A 209 0.05 7.61 -19.44
C ALA A 209 -1.15 6.65 -19.49
N ILE A 210 -1.99 6.63 -18.43
CA ILE A 210 -3.26 5.92 -18.40
C ILE A 210 -4.36 6.89 -17.96
N SER A 211 -5.39 7.06 -18.80
CA SER A 211 -6.58 7.82 -18.42
C SER A 211 -7.33 7.15 -17.25
N PRO A 212 -7.98 7.90 -16.34
CA PRO A 212 -8.75 7.31 -15.24
C PRO A 212 -9.80 6.28 -15.68
N ARG A 213 -10.47 6.50 -16.82
CA ARG A 213 -11.46 5.55 -17.37
C ARG A 213 -10.82 4.20 -17.72
N LYS A 214 -9.68 4.20 -18.41
CA LYS A 214 -8.91 2.99 -18.73
C LYS A 214 -8.42 2.28 -17.47
N ALA A 215 -7.95 3.04 -16.47
CA ALA A 215 -7.54 2.48 -15.19
C ALA A 215 -8.70 1.80 -14.45
N VAL A 216 -9.90 2.39 -14.43
CA VAL A 216 -11.09 1.76 -13.83
C VAL A 216 -11.47 0.46 -14.53
N ILE A 217 -11.50 0.45 -15.87
CA ILE A 217 -11.79 -0.78 -16.64
C ILE A 217 -10.76 -1.86 -16.32
N PHE A 218 -9.47 -1.51 -16.31
CA PHE A 218 -8.38 -2.43 -16.04
C PHE A 218 -8.39 -2.96 -14.58
N THR A 219 -8.76 -2.12 -13.62
CA THR A 219 -9.02 -2.56 -12.24
C THR A 219 -10.18 -3.55 -12.21
N GLY A 220 -11.28 -3.26 -12.92
CA GLY A 220 -12.43 -4.15 -13.04
C GLY A 220 -12.04 -5.52 -13.61
N THR A 221 -11.22 -5.57 -14.65
CA THR A 221 -10.73 -6.85 -15.21
C THR A 221 -9.85 -7.62 -14.23
N GLN A 222 -9.02 -6.94 -13.43
CA GLN A 222 -8.23 -7.59 -12.38
C GLN A 222 -9.12 -8.16 -11.27
N LEU A 223 -10.14 -7.42 -10.83
CA LEU A 223 -11.07 -7.90 -9.80
C LEU A 223 -11.87 -9.12 -10.29
N LEU A 224 -12.30 -9.13 -11.55
CA LEU A 224 -12.95 -10.30 -12.16
C LEU A 224 -12.01 -11.50 -12.28
N ALA A 225 -10.75 -11.28 -12.67
CA ALA A 225 -9.75 -12.34 -12.70
C ALA A 225 -9.45 -12.88 -11.28
N GLY A 226 -9.35 -12.01 -10.28
CA GLY A 226 -9.20 -12.39 -8.88
C GLY A 226 -10.40 -13.18 -8.36
N LEU A 227 -11.62 -12.81 -8.74
CA LEU A 227 -12.83 -13.60 -8.45
C LEU A 227 -12.76 -14.98 -9.14
N GLY A 228 -12.31 -15.06 -10.39
CA GLY A 228 -12.11 -16.33 -11.09
C GLY A 228 -11.10 -17.26 -10.39
N ILE A 229 -10.07 -16.71 -9.75
CA ILE A 229 -9.16 -17.48 -8.88
C ILE A 229 -9.87 -17.90 -7.60
N LEU A 230 -10.60 -16.98 -6.95
CA LEU A 230 -11.30 -17.28 -5.71
C LEU A 230 -12.34 -18.41 -5.87
N LEU A 231 -13.03 -18.46 -7.01
CA LEU A 231 -14.01 -19.50 -7.33
C LEU A 231 -13.41 -20.88 -7.61
N GLN A 232 -12.08 -20.98 -7.74
CA GLN A 232 -11.40 -22.28 -7.86
C GLN A 232 -11.13 -22.91 -6.49
N PHE A 233 -11.26 -22.16 -5.39
CA PHE A 233 -11.20 -22.70 -4.04
C PHE A 233 -12.56 -23.27 -3.59
N PRO A 234 -12.59 -24.11 -2.54
CA PRO A 234 -13.83 -24.53 -1.90
C PRO A 234 -14.74 -23.34 -1.58
N TYR A 235 -16.06 -23.52 -1.69
CA TYR A 235 -17.02 -22.42 -1.55
C TYR A 235 -16.92 -21.71 -0.20
N GLN A 236 -16.46 -22.41 0.85
CA GLN A 236 -16.22 -21.89 2.19
C GLN A 236 -15.25 -20.70 2.18
N CYS A 237 -14.25 -20.70 1.27
CA CYS A 237 -13.31 -19.59 1.11
C CYS A 237 -14.02 -18.26 0.79
N LEU A 238 -15.21 -18.27 0.16
CA LEU A 238 -15.98 -17.05 -0.06
C LEU A 238 -16.42 -16.43 1.27
N TRP A 239 -16.92 -17.23 2.21
CA TRP A 239 -17.38 -16.75 3.51
C TRP A 239 -16.24 -16.21 4.37
N TYR A 240 -15.07 -16.83 4.31
CA TYR A 240 -13.87 -16.31 4.98
C TYR A 240 -13.24 -15.10 4.26
N GLY A 241 -13.41 -14.99 2.95
CA GLY A 241 -12.87 -13.91 2.13
C GLY A 241 -13.67 -12.60 2.23
N ILE A 242 -15.01 -12.67 2.26
CA ILE A 242 -15.89 -11.49 2.25
C ILE A 242 -15.56 -10.46 3.35
N PRO A 243 -15.32 -10.84 4.63
CA PRO A 243 -15.02 -9.87 5.68
C PRO A 243 -13.74 -9.05 5.42
N SER A 244 -12.79 -9.57 4.65
CA SER A 244 -11.57 -8.84 4.26
C SER A 244 -11.87 -7.56 3.49
N LEU A 245 -12.98 -7.53 2.73
CA LEU A 245 -13.37 -6.39 1.90
C LEU A 245 -13.62 -5.13 2.74
N LEU A 246 -14.10 -5.30 3.97
CA LEU A 246 -14.28 -4.19 4.91
C LEU A 246 -12.93 -3.54 5.26
N LEU A 247 -11.89 -4.34 5.49
CA LEU A 247 -10.55 -3.86 5.79
C LEU A 247 -9.91 -3.19 4.56
N VAL A 248 -10.04 -3.82 3.39
CA VAL A 248 -9.57 -3.26 2.11
C VAL A 248 -10.20 -1.89 1.84
N ALA A 249 -11.52 -1.77 2.03
CA ALA A 249 -12.25 -0.52 1.80
C ALA A 249 -11.89 0.59 2.81
N THR A 250 -11.56 0.22 4.05
CA THR A 250 -11.26 1.18 5.12
C THR A 250 -9.79 1.59 5.18
N TYR A 251 -8.85 0.78 4.66
CA TYR A 251 -7.42 1.08 4.68
C TYR A 251 -7.04 2.46 4.09
N PRO A 252 -7.56 2.89 2.92
CA PRO A 252 -7.26 4.22 2.39
C PRO A 252 -7.68 5.36 3.32
N LEU A 253 -8.76 5.17 4.09
CA LEU A 253 -9.22 6.14 5.09
C LEU A 253 -8.31 6.18 6.31
N ALA A 254 -7.73 5.04 6.71
CA ALA A 254 -6.83 4.93 7.86
C ALA A 254 -5.65 5.92 7.77
N LYS A 255 -5.09 6.10 6.57
CA LYS A 255 -4.01 7.07 6.30
C LYS A 255 -4.37 8.51 6.66
N ARG A 256 -5.66 8.84 6.73
CA ARG A 256 -6.15 10.21 6.96
C ARG A 256 -6.55 10.48 8.41
N VAL A 257 -6.73 9.44 9.22
CA VAL A 257 -7.34 9.55 10.56
C VAL A 257 -6.45 9.07 11.70
N THR A 258 -5.40 8.28 11.44
CA THR A 258 -4.56 7.68 12.49
C THR A 258 -3.06 7.82 12.19
N TYR A 259 -2.24 7.76 13.25
CA TYR A 259 -0.78 7.60 13.16
C TYR A 259 -0.36 6.17 12.79
N TYR A 260 -1.29 5.22 12.81
CA TYR A 260 -1.01 3.79 12.63
C TYR A 260 -1.74 3.17 11.44
N PRO A 261 -1.69 3.75 10.22
CA PRO A 261 -2.26 3.09 9.04
C PRO A 261 -1.64 1.71 8.78
N GLN A 262 -0.42 1.47 9.26
CA GLN A 262 0.28 0.19 9.23
C GLN A 262 -0.49 -0.92 9.95
N ALA A 263 -1.20 -0.61 11.04
CA ALA A 263 -2.00 -1.61 11.75
C ALA A 263 -3.19 -2.08 10.88
N VAL A 264 -3.87 -1.15 10.22
CA VAL A 264 -4.97 -1.47 9.29
C VAL A 264 -4.44 -2.18 8.04
N LEU A 265 -3.27 -1.77 7.55
CA LEU A 265 -2.56 -2.50 6.48
C LEU A 265 -2.27 -3.93 6.91
N GLY A 266 -1.76 -4.14 8.13
CA GLY A 266 -1.47 -5.45 8.69
C GLY A 266 -2.68 -6.35 8.72
N LEU A 267 -3.82 -5.85 9.20
CA LEU A 267 -5.07 -6.59 9.17
C LEU A 267 -5.48 -6.98 7.73
N THR A 268 -5.26 -6.08 6.77
CA THR A 268 -5.63 -6.31 5.37
C THR A 268 -4.70 -7.31 4.67
N PHE A 269 -3.38 -7.12 4.80
CA PHE A 269 -2.36 -7.92 4.12
C PHE A 269 -2.21 -9.32 4.71
N SER A 270 -2.50 -9.47 6.00
CA SER A 270 -2.35 -10.74 6.70
C SER A 270 -3.52 -11.68 6.49
N TRP A 271 -4.59 -11.27 5.80
CA TRP A 271 -5.81 -12.08 5.66
C TRP A 271 -5.55 -13.46 5.02
N GLY A 272 -4.52 -13.57 4.18
CA GLY A 272 -4.03 -14.84 3.66
C GLY A 272 -3.69 -15.89 4.73
N ALA A 273 -3.31 -15.46 5.94
CA ALA A 273 -3.03 -16.34 7.08
C ALA A 273 -4.26 -17.14 7.57
N ILE A 274 -5.46 -16.77 7.12
CA ILE A 274 -6.70 -17.48 7.40
C ILE A 274 -7.07 -18.40 6.24
N MET A 275 -6.83 -17.96 5.01
CA MET A 275 -7.41 -18.56 3.79
C MET A 275 -6.90 -19.96 3.45
N GLY A 276 -5.69 -20.33 3.88
CA GLY A 276 -5.12 -21.65 3.59
C GLY A 276 -5.88 -22.81 4.24
N PHE A 277 -6.48 -22.59 5.42
CA PHE A 277 -7.26 -23.62 6.12
C PHE A 277 -8.52 -24.03 5.34
N PRO A 278 -9.49 -23.13 5.04
CA PRO A 278 -10.66 -23.52 4.27
C PRO A 278 -10.30 -23.91 2.83
N ALA A 279 -9.19 -23.43 2.28
CA ALA A 279 -8.72 -23.83 0.95
C ALA A 279 -8.32 -25.31 0.89
N LEU A 280 -7.83 -25.87 1.99
CA LEU A 280 -7.53 -27.30 2.14
C LEU A 280 -8.70 -28.09 2.77
N GLY A 281 -9.89 -27.48 2.89
CA GLY A 281 -11.08 -28.14 3.43
C GLY A 281 -11.19 -28.14 4.95
N ILE A 282 -10.33 -27.41 5.67
CA ILE A 282 -10.38 -27.29 7.13
C ILE A 282 -11.29 -26.12 7.51
N ASP A 283 -12.46 -26.44 8.06
CA ASP A 283 -13.39 -25.45 8.57
C ASP A 283 -12.94 -24.91 9.93
N LEU A 284 -12.68 -23.61 10.01
CA LEU A 284 -12.19 -22.97 11.23
C LEU A 284 -13.26 -22.83 12.31
N ILE A 285 -14.54 -22.82 11.95
CA ILE A 285 -15.62 -22.68 12.95
C ILE A 285 -15.84 -24.00 13.69
N SER A 286 -15.74 -25.11 12.96
CA SER A 286 -15.96 -26.45 13.49
C SER A 286 -14.72 -27.06 14.15
N ASN A 287 -13.52 -26.54 13.86
CA ASN A 287 -12.25 -27.02 14.41
C ASN A 287 -11.58 -25.97 15.34
N PRO A 288 -11.69 -26.12 16.68
CA PRO A 288 -11.13 -25.17 17.63
C PRO A 288 -9.60 -25.01 17.56
N ASP A 289 -8.89 -26.07 17.23
CA ASP A 289 -7.42 -26.06 17.14
C ASP A 289 -6.98 -25.32 15.88
N ALA A 290 -7.65 -25.57 14.75
CA ALA A 290 -7.46 -24.80 13.53
C ALA A 290 -7.76 -23.30 13.75
N LEU A 291 -8.84 -22.98 14.48
CA LEU A 291 -9.20 -21.60 14.80
C LEU A 291 -8.11 -20.90 15.63
N LYS A 292 -7.62 -21.55 16.68
CA LYS A 292 -6.53 -21.04 17.53
C LYS A 292 -5.26 -20.83 16.70
N ALA A 293 -4.91 -21.80 15.85
CA ALA A 293 -3.76 -21.72 14.96
C ALA A 293 -3.87 -20.57 13.96
N ALA A 294 -5.01 -20.45 13.27
CA ALA A 294 -5.26 -19.38 12.31
C ALA A 294 -5.25 -18.00 12.96
N ALA A 295 -5.86 -17.85 14.14
CA ALA A 295 -5.87 -16.59 14.88
C ALA A 295 -4.46 -16.17 15.33
N ALA A 296 -3.67 -17.12 15.84
CA ALA A 296 -2.29 -16.88 16.24
C ALA A 296 -1.41 -16.55 15.03
N LEU A 297 -1.52 -17.31 13.93
CA LEU A 297 -0.77 -17.07 12.70
C LEU A 297 -1.14 -15.73 12.05
N TYR A 298 -2.43 -15.40 11.99
CA TYR A 298 -2.91 -14.10 11.50
C TYR A 298 -2.34 -12.95 12.33
N SER A 299 -2.39 -13.06 13.66
CA SER A 299 -1.83 -12.05 14.56
C SER A 299 -0.31 -11.93 14.39
N SER A 300 0.40 -13.04 14.20
CA SER A 300 1.84 -13.06 13.89
C SER A 300 2.13 -12.29 12.60
N CYS A 301 1.36 -12.54 11.53
CA CYS A 301 1.50 -11.84 10.25
C CYS A 301 1.17 -10.34 10.37
N VAL A 302 0.18 -9.96 11.20
CA VAL A 302 -0.14 -8.55 11.47
C VAL A 302 1.05 -7.87 12.14
N SER A 303 1.64 -8.48 13.17
CA SER A 303 2.84 -7.97 13.83
C SER A 303 4.00 -7.81 12.85
N TRP A 304 4.23 -8.80 11.98
CA TRP A 304 5.24 -8.72 10.93
C TRP A 304 4.98 -7.57 9.97
N THR A 305 3.72 -7.38 9.56
CA THR A 305 3.31 -6.31 8.66
C THR A 305 3.57 -4.94 9.23
N VAL A 306 3.17 -4.71 10.48
CA VAL A 306 3.45 -3.45 11.15
C VAL A 306 4.96 -3.21 11.25
N LEU A 307 5.73 -4.25 11.53
CA LEU A 307 7.19 -4.17 11.67
C LEU A 307 7.87 -3.75 10.37
N TYR A 308 7.65 -4.47 9.26
CA TYR A 308 8.33 -4.15 8.01
C TYR A 308 7.81 -2.85 7.39
N ASP A 309 6.52 -2.52 7.56
CA ASP A 309 5.94 -1.31 6.98
C ASP A 309 6.30 -0.07 7.81
N MET A 310 6.62 -0.23 9.09
CA MET A 310 7.27 0.80 9.90
C MET A 310 8.67 1.11 9.37
N ILE A 311 9.49 0.10 9.03
CA ILE A 311 10.79 0.31 8.37
C ILE A 311 10.61 1.04 7.03
N TYR A 312 9.61 0.65 6.24
CA TYR A 312 9.29 1.32 4.99
C TYR A 312 8.90 2.79 5.20
N ALA A 313 8.11 3.10 6.23
CA ALA A 313 7.66 4.45 6.54
C ALA A 313 8.82 5.42 6.89
N HIS A 314 9.96 4.92 7.37
CA HIS A 314 11.15 5.76 7.58
C HIS A 314 11.71 6.36 6.29
N MET A 315 11.35 5.84 5.12
CA MET A 315 11.74 6.42 3.83
C MET A 315 11.05 7.77 3.57
N ASP A 316 9.83 7.94 4.07
CA ASP A 316 8.98 9.10 3.78
C ASP A 316 8.95 10.11 4.95
N ILE A 317 9.71 9.89 6.05
CA ILE A 317 9.61 10.70 7.29
C ILE A 317 9.87 12.20 7.06
N LYS A 318 10.83 12.55 6.18
CA LYS A 318 11.15 13.97 5.89
C LYS A 318 10.00 14.67 5.16
N ASP A 319 9.41 13.96 4.20
CA ASP A 319 8.28 14.47 3.40
C ASP A 319 7.01 14.55 4.26
N ASP A 320 6.80 13.56 5.14
CA ASP A 320 5.69 13.54 6.11
C ASP A 320 5.75 14.73 7.06
N VAL A 321 6.94 15.03 7.62
CA VAL A 321 7.14 16.20 8.49
C VAL A 321 6.87 17.50 7.76
N ALA A 322 7.38 17.64 6.52
CA ALA A 322 7.15 18.84 5.71
C ALA A 322 5.66 19.03 5.34
N ALA A 323 4.95 17.94 5.11
CA ALA A 323 3.52 17.93 4.78
C ALA A 323 2.59 17.97 6.01
N GLY A 324 3.13 17.88 7.23
CA GLY A 324 2.34 17.78 8.46
C GLY A 324 1.54 16.47 8.58
N ILE A 325 1.98 15.42 7.90
CA ILE A 325 1.34 14.09 7.89
C ILE A 325 1.74 13.32 9.14
N LYS A 326 0.76 12.61 9.72
CA LYS A 326 0.93 11.79 10.90
C LYS A 326 1.38 10.38 10.50
N SER A 327 2.56 9.93 10.93
CA SER A 327 3.05 8.58 10.64
C SER A 327 3.62 7.86 11.88
N ILE A 328 3.63 6.53 11.84
CA ILE A 328 4.15 5.68 12.92
C ILE A 328 5.65 5.93 13.14
N ALA A 329 6.39 6.16 12.06
CA ALA A 329 7.82 6.45 12.08
C ALA A 329 8.08 7.76 12.83
N LEU A 330 7.26 8.79 12.60
CA LEU A 330 7.35 10.06 13.32
C LEU A 330 7.00 9.90 14.81
N ARG A 331 5.95 9.12 15.12
CA ARG A 331 5.53 8.90 16.52
C ARG A 331 6.58 8.14 17.35
N HIS A 332 7.38 7.30 16.69
CA HIS A 332 8.34 6.41 17.34
C HIS A 332 9.79 6.67 16.92
N GLU A 333 10.11 7.88 16.45
CA GLU A 333 11.44 8.21 15.91
C GLU A 333 12.58 7.87 16.90
N HIS A 334 12.36 8.14 18.19
CA HIS A 334 13.37 7.90 19.23
C HIS A 334 13.43 6.46 19.76
N ASN A 335 12.38 5.65 19.53
CA ASN A 335 12.29 4.28 20.08
C ASN A 335 11.93 3.22 19.01
N THR A 336 12.12 3.54 17.73
CA THR A 336 11.73 2.66 16.61
C THR A 336 12.27 1.26 16.78
N LYS A 337 13.58 1.09 17.03
CA LYS A 337 14.18 -0.25 17.15
C LYS A 337 13.58 -1.05 18.32
N ALA A 338 13.23 -0.41 19.44
CA ALA A 338 12.58 -1.08 20.55
C ALA A 338 11.16 -1.56 20.18
N VAL A 339 10.39 -0.74 19.44
CA VAL A 339 9.08 -1.14 18.92
C VAL A 339 9.20 -2.28 17.91
N LEU A 340 10.16 -2.21 16.99
CA LEU A 340 10.43 -3.28 16.02
C LEU A 340 10.79 -4.58 16.74
N SER A 341 11.63 -4.54 17.79
CA SER A 341 11.97 -5.72 18.59
C SER A 341 10.75 -6.29 19.31
N GLY A 342 9.89 -5.44 19.89
CA GLY A 342 8.65 -5.90 20.52
C GLY A 342 7.70 -6.59 19.52
N LEU A 343 7.57 -6.03 18.32
CA LEU A 343 6.79 -6.65 17.24
C LEU A 343 7.42 -7.96 16.75
N ALA A 344 8.75 -8.07 16.71
CA ALA A 344 9.44 -9.29 16.34
C ALA A 344 9.22 -10.40 17.37
N VAL A 345 9.34 -10.08 18.67
CA VAL A 345 9.04 -11.02 19.75
C VAL A 345 7.58 -11.46 19.70
N ALA A 346 6.65 -10.52 19.49
CA ALA A 346 5.23 -10.84 19.32
C ALA A 346 5.00 -11.77 18.11
N GLN A 347 5.59 -11.46 16.95
CA GLN A 347 5.50 -12.29 15.76
C GLN A 347 5.99 -13.72 16.03
N VAL A 348 7.20 -13.88 16.58
CA VAL A 348 7.79 -15.20 16.83
C VAL A 348 6.99 -15.97 17.89
N GLY A 349 6.57 -15.31 18.97
CA GLY A 349 5.76 -15.94 20.02
C GLY A 349 4.39 -16.41 19.51
N LEU A 350 3.72 -15.60 18.69
CA LEU A 350 2.46 -15.96 18.06
C LEU A 350 2.62 -17.06 17.00
N LEU A 351 3.76 -17.10 16.30
CA LEU A 351 4.08 -18.17 15.36
C LEU A 351 4.30 -19.50 16.09
N ALA A 352 5.00 -19.47 17.23
CA ALA A 352 5.16 -20.63 18.10
C ALA A 352 3.81 -21.09 18.67
N ALA A 353 2.95 -20.16 19.09
CA ALA A 353 1.59 -20.49 19.56
C ALA A 353 0.75 -21.15 18.46
N ALA A 354 0.89 -20.73 17.20
CA ALA A 354 0.24 -21.38 16.06
C ALA A 354 0.73 -22.82 15.84
N GLY A 355 2.04 -23.06 15.94
CA GLY A 355 2.63 -24.40 15.88
C GLY A 355 2.17 -25.31 17.01
N VAL A 356 2.13 -24.81 18.25
CA VAL A 356 1.59 -25.55 19.41
C VAL A 356 0.12 -25.92 19.19
N ALA A 357 -0.69 -25.01 18.66
CA ALA A 357 -2.12 -25.25 18.43
C ALA A 357 -2.39 -26.40 17.43
N VAL A 358 -1.50 -26.65 16.47
CA VAL A 358 -1.64 -27.77 15.52
C VAL A 358 -0.81 -29.00 15.91
N GLY A 359 -0.14 -28.99 17.08
CA GLY A 359 0.73 -30.07 17.50
C GLY A 359 1.97 -30.25 16.61
N ALA A 360 2.50 -29.16 16.05
CA ALA A 360 3.70 -29.21 15.20
C ALA A 360 4.92 -29.75 15.95
N GLY A 361 5.81 -30.43 15.23
CA GLY A 361 7.03 -31.02 15.75
C GLY A 361 8.21 -30.04 15.85
N PRO A 362 9.38 -30.54 16.29
CA PRO A 362 10.59 -29.72 16.47
C PRO A 362 11.08 -29.02 15.20
N VAL A 363 10.88 -29.60 14.01
CA VAL A 363 11.30 -28.99 12.74
C VAL A 363 10.58 -27.66 12.52
N PHE A 364 9.30 -27.55 12.89
CA PHE A 364 8.58 -26.29 12.88
C PHE A 364 9.22 -25.25 13.81
N PHE A 365 9.47 -25.59 15.08
CA PHE A 365 9.97 -24.60 16.04
C PHE A 365 11.39 -24.13 15.68
N ILE A 366 12.27 -25.05 15.27
CA ILE A 366 13.64 -24.70 14.88
C ILE A 366 13.66 -23.99 13.53
N GLY A 367 13.02 -24.56 12.52
CA GLY A 367 13.02 -24.04 11.16
C GLY A 367 12.20 -22.77 11.02
N THR A 368 10.93 -22.80 11.41
CA THR A 368 9.98 -21.69 11.24
C THR A 368 10.25 -20.57 12.24
N CYS A 369 10.19 -20.85 13.55
CA CYS A 369 10.38 -19.81 14.56
C CYS A 369 11.84 -19.35 14.63
N GLY A 370 12.81 -20.26 14.48
CA GLY A 370 14.23 -19.91 14.45
C GLY A 370 14.62 -19.04 13.26
N SER A 371 14.13 -19.35 12.04
CA SER A 371 14.39 -18.49 10.87
C SER A 371 13.74 -17.12 11.01
N ALA A 372 12.51 -17.03 11.55
CA ALA A 372 11.87 -15.76 11.84
C ALA A 372 12.69 -14.93 12.83
N ALA A 373 13.08 -15.52 13.97
CA ALA A 373 13.88 -14.85 15.00
C ALA A 373 15.23 -14.35 14.44
N LEU A 374 15.94 -15.20 13.69
CA LEU A 374 17.23 -14.86 13.09
C LEU A 374 17.09 -13.72 12.08
N THR A 375 16.19 -13.86 11.10
CA THR A 375 16.07 -12.90 10.01
C THR A 375 15.56 -11.54 10.49
N LEU A 376 14.59 -11.51 11.41
CA LEU A 376 14.10 -10.28 12.03
C LEU A 376 15.16 -9.63 12.92
N GLY A 377 15.87 -10.43 13.72
CA GLY A 377 16.96 -9.94 14.56
C GLY A 377 18.07 -9.27 13.74
N VAL A 378 18.52 -9.93 12.67
CA VAL A 378 19.51 -9.37 11.75
C VAL A 378 18.98 -8.11 11.06
N MET A 379 17.72 -8.11 10.61
CA MET A 379 17.09 -6.95 9.99
C MET A 379 17.07 -5.73 10.93
N ILE A 380 16.59 -5.91 12.17
CA ILE A 380 16.49 -4.83 13.16
C ILE A 380 17.88 -4.32 13.56
N GLN A 381 18.85 -5.23 13.70
CA GLN A 381 20.22 -4.86 14.02
C GLN A 381 20.85 -4.03 12.90
N ARG A 382 20.74 -4.48 11.64
CA ARG A 382 21.45 -3.91 10.49
C ARG A 382 20.74 -2.77 9.79
N VAL A 383 19.43 -2.61 9.96
CA VAL A 383 18.70 -1.52 9.30
C VAL A 383 19.19 -0.15 9.82
N GLN A 384 19.54 0.72 8.89
CA GLN A 384 19.89 2.11 9.17
C GLN A 384 18.68 2.99 8.86
N LEU A 385 17.89 3.31 9.89
CA LEU A 385 16.60 4.01 9.76
C LEU A 385 16.70 5.42 9.15
N LYS A 386 17.88 6.05 9.19
CA LYS A 386 18.12 7.35 8.55
C LYS A 386 18.46 7.25 7.06
N SER A 387 18.76 6.05 6.57
CA SER A 387 19.13 5.78 5.18
C SER A 387 17.94 5.17 4.42
N THR A 388 17.41 5.91 3.45
CA THR A 388 16.31 5.47 2.59
C THR A 388 16.68 4.21 1.80
N GLN A 389 17.92 4.12 1.33
CA GLN A 389 18.44 2.95 0.61
C GLN A 389 18.52 1.71 1.51
N SER A 390 18.97 1.87 2.76
CA SER A 390 19.00 0.76 3.73
C SER A 390 17.60 0.27 4.07
N CYS A 391 16.66 1.19 4.31
CA CYS A 391 15.26 0.84 4.59
C CYS A 391 14.61 0.13 3.40
N TRP A 392 14.83 0.62 2.17
CA TRP A 392 14.32 -0.03 0.96
C TRP A 392 14.90 -1.42 0.75
N TRP A 393 16.21 -1.60 0.99
CA TRP A 393 16.86 -2.90 0.86
C TRP A 393 16.29 -3.91 1.85
N TRP A 394 16.11 -3.52 3.12
CA TRP A 394 15.54 -4.40 4.14
C TRP A 394 14.05 -4.66 3.94
N PHE A 395 13.28 -3.69 3.46
CA PHE A 395 11.89 -3.92 3.07
C PHE A 395 11.78 -4.93 1.92
N LYS A 396 12.61 -4.80 0.88
CA LYS A 396 12.56 -5.71 -0.27
C LYS A 396 13.11 -7.10 0.05
N ASN A 397 14.33 -7.16 0.59
CA ASN A 397 15.04 -8.43 0.79
C ASN A 397 14.65 -9.10 2.11
N GLY A 398 14.34 -8.33 3.15
CA GLY A 398 13.79 -8.87 4.40
C GLY A 398 12.46 -9.58 4.20
N CYS A 399 11.64 -9.12 3.25
CA CYS A 399 10.44 -9.85 2.79
C CYS A 399 10.78 -11.30 2.41
N LEU A 400 11.76 -11.48 1.50
CA LEU A 400 12.14 -12.79 1.01
C LEU A 400 12.90 -13.62 2.05
N LEU A 401 13.74 -12.99 2.86
CA LEU A 401 14.51 -13.67 3.91
C LEU A 401 13.58 -14.21 5.01
N THR A 402 12.77 -13.34 5.61
CA THR A 402 11.86 -13.75 6.69
C THR A 402 10.71 -14.60 6.15
N GLY A 403 10.07 -14.16 5.06
CA GLY A 403 8.96 -14.89 4.47
C GLY A 403 9.38 -16.25 3.90
N GLY A 404 10.49 -16.29 3.16
CA GLY A 404 11.05 -17.52 2.62
C GLY A 404 11.55 -18.46 3.72
N GLY A 405 12.21 -17.93 4.76
CA GLY A 405 12.65 -18.73 5.91
C GLY A 405 11.51 -19.41 6.65
N ILE A 406 10.45 -18.66 6.99
CA ILE A 406 9.23 -19.19 7.63
C ILE A 406 8.59 -20.25 6.73
N SER A 407 8.43 -19.96 5.43
CA SER A 407 7.84 -20.90 4.46
C SER A 407 8.65 -22.19 4.36
N LEU A 408 9.97 -22.10 4.32
CA LEU A 408 10.86 -23.27 4.24
C LEU A 408 10.76 -24.10 5.52
N GLY A 409 10.75 -23.48 6.70
CA GLY A 409 10.57 -24.18 7.97
C GLY A 409 9.24 -24.94 8.03
N MET A 410 8.15 -24.30 7.61
CA MET A 410 6.81 -24.92 7.56
C MET A 410 6.73 -26.03 6.52
N LEU A 411 7.39 -25.88 5.37
CA LEU A 411 7.48 -26.92 4.35
C LEU A 411 8.25 -28.14 4.87
N LEU A 412 9.38 -27.92 5.53
CA LEU A 412 10.16 -29.00 6.13
C LEU A 412 9.38 -29.72 7.22
N GLU A 413 8.60 -29.01 8.03
CA GLU A 413 7.69 -29.61 9.00
C GLU A 413 6.64 -30.48 8.32
N TYR A 414 5.96 -29.96 7.30
CA TYR A 414 4.97 -30.72 6.52
C TYR A 414 5.58 -32.01 5.94
N LEU A 415 6.76 -31.92 5.34
CA LEU A 415 7.46 -33.08 4.81
C LEU A 415 7.89 -34.05 5.91
N ALA A 416 8.37 -33.56 7.06
CA ALA A 416 8.76 -34.41 8.18
C ALA A 416 7.57 -35.24 8.70
N GLN A 417 6.39 -34.63 8.79
CA GLN A 417 5.16 -35.36 9.15
C GLN A 417 4.73 -36.33 8.06
N ALA A 418 4.72 -35.88 6.79
CA ALA A 418 4.33 -36.72 5.66
C ALA A 418 5.22 -37.96 5.47
N PHE A 419 6.50 -37.88 5.85
CA PHE A 419 7.45 -38.99 5.81
C PHE A 419 7.60 -39.74 7.14
N GLY A 420 6.78 -39.45 8.15
CA GLY A 420 6.78 -40.21 9.42
C GLY A 420 8.03 -39.99 10.28
N VAL A 421 8.73 -38.86 10.16
CA VAL A 421 9.96 -38.56 10.93
C VAL A 421 9.72 -38.57 12.45
N TYR A 422 8.48 -38.34 12.87
CA TYR A 422 8.07 -38.30 14.28
C TYR A 422 7.43 -39.61 14.77
N ASP A 423 7.61 -40.73 14.07
CA ASP A 423 6.94 -41.99 14.40
C ASP A 423 7.06 -42.36 15.89
N LYS A 424 5.88 -42.65 16.46
CA LYS A 424 5.61 -42.91 17.88
C LYS A 424 6.14 -44.28 18.33
N SER A 425 7.45 -44.44 18.46
CA SER A 425 8.05 -45.66 19.03
C SER A 425 8.73 -45.51 20.39
N GLU A 426 8.53 -44.40 21.13
CA GLU A 426 9.17 -44.22 22.45
C GLU A 426 8.27 -43.73 23.60
N VAL A 427 6.96 -43.48 23.39
CA VAL A 427 6.10 -42.97 24.48
C VAL A 427 5.21 -44.07 25.10
N ASP A 428 4.86 -45.13 24.37
CA ASP A 428 4.01 -46.22 24.90
C ASP A 428 4.78 -47.34 25.62
N SER A 429 6.12 -47.29 25.65
CA SER A 429 6.95 -48.24 26.41
C SER A 429 7.32 -47.76 27.82
N ARG A 430 6.72 -46.64 28.28
CA ARG A 430 6.94 -46.05 29.61
C ARG A 430 5.68 -45.86 30.45
N ASN A 431 4.55 -46.47 30.07
CA ASN A 431 3.37 -46.56 30.94
C ASN A 431 3.17 -47.98 31.46
#